data_AF-A0A1F2ZVX9-F1
#
_entry.id   AF-A0A1F2ZVX9-F1
#
_cell.length_a   1.000
_cell.length_b   1.000
_cell.length_c   1.000
_cell.angle_alpha   90.00
_cell.angle_beta   90.00
_cell.angle_gamma   90.00
#
_symmetry.space_group_name_H-M   'P 1'
#
loop_
_entity.id
_entity.type
_entity.pdbx_description
1 polymer ?
#
loop_
_entity_poly.entity_id
_entity_poly.type
_entity_poly.pdbx_seq_one_letter_code
_entity_poly.pdbx_strand_id
1 'polypeptide(L)'
;MIRRLALLLLFAVASSCSGDLPSSSVPEGQGERAYGLLTPSTAITSLIRDRDIRSPDLSKPGMLQQLQRELAKSDPTGAYAGITYDLTRGNTLLADWLVQTPNRWGRKADDLTWFTMGCKDCEPDVSLPACTSDADCRGGTCAAIWPLTPGSRGARRKVCLGHSDALPVRIHDLVASARQTVDIVQLQPVPDGRFVAALRAAIAQLAHSRRAVEIRVLIGQFPPQGVDAAALLKELVAGAKDIRGSRISVSVAAMRSCTAFETCNSFSWSHGKYIVVDDREALVGGHNLWTEDYLTDNPVHDLSMQVRGPAAASASRFADRMWRFVCDNVAQKASISLVSYAPGESEPGQRCSPAFAAGRAPAGSGGSQLMAIGRLGSGITEDFANQSELARDLMFGAARKSIYVAQQDLGFRLGRSDTLFPESALEEMADLMMEHDGNVHVVLSNPGSIGNGGSPYSNDVPLEVLAKRLKEIVQKRLEAADPKSRYAIRRGPDPVNALLCSRFHLAPFRFGPDDSWPGGKTIANHGKFWMVDDRVFYIGSDNMYPVNLQEFGYIVDDRKAADTMLESYWKPLWQWSRRAAVSGDGVGKCIFRDIRL
;
A
#
# COMPACT_ATOMS: atom_id res chain seq x y z
N MET A 1 -20.31 -20.68 -12.70
CA MET A 1 -20.63 -20.29 -11.31
C MET A 1 -20.00 -18.95 -10.90
N ILE A 2 -18.77 -18.65 -11.33
CA ILE A 2 -18.04 -17.39 -11.02
C ILE A 2 -18.74 -16.12 -11.56
N ARG A 3 -19.37 -16.17 -12.75
CA ARG A 3 -20.17 -15.06 -13.30
C ARG A 3 -21.41 -14.66 -12.48
N ARG A 4 -21.93 -15.56 -11.61
CA ARG A 4 -23.04 -15.23 -10.69
C ARG A 4 -22.56 -14.57 -9.40
N LEU A 5 -21.28 -14.73 -9.03
CA LEU A 5 -20.68 -14.08 -7.86
C LEU A 5 -20.44 -12.58 -8.09
N ALA A 6 -20.02 -12.19 -9.30
CA ALA A 6 -19.85 -10.78 -9.67
C ALA A 6 -21.17 -9.99 -9.67
N LEU A 7 -22.31 -10.65 -9.98
CA LEU A 7 -23.64 -10.03 -9.92
C LEU A 7 -24.20 -9.94 -8.50
N LEU A 8 -23.80 -10.82 -7.59
CA LEU A 8 -24.19 -10.76 -6.17
C LEU A 8 -23.37 -9.73 -5.38
N LEU A 9 -22.14 -9.41 -5.84
CA LEU A 9 -21.36 -8.24 -5.39
C LEU A 9 -22.11 -6.91 -5.58
N LEU A 10 -22.98 -6.81 -6.59
CA LEU A 10 -23.74 -5.59 -6.87
C LEU A 10 -24.93 -5.38 -5.91
N PHE A 11 -25.57 -6.43 -5.40
CA PHE A 11 -26.79 -6.29 -4.58
C PHE A 11 -26.54 -6.21 -3.08
N ALA A 12 -25.49 -6.84 -2.55
CA ALA A 12 -25.14 -6.72 -1.13
C ALA A 12 -24.36 -5.43 -0.81
N VAL A 13 -23.74 -4.82 -1.82
CA VAL A 13 -22.96 -3.57 -1.69
C VAL A 13 -23.81 -2.33 -2.03
N ALA A 14 -24.88 -2.46 -2.84
CA ALA A 14 -25.74 -1.34 -3.24
C ALA A 14 -26.58 -0.71 -2.10
N SER A 15 -26.68 -1.36 -0.93
CA SER A 15 -27.37 -0.82 0.24
C SER A 15 -26.42 -0.37 1.37
N SER A 16 -25.10 -0.34 1.15
CA SER A 16 -24.14 -0.35 2.27
C SER A 16 -22.95 0.62 2.16
N CYS A 17 -23.01 1.69 1.37
CA CYS A 17 -21.98 2.74 1.44
C CYS A 17 -22.54 4.12 1.82
N SER A 18 -23.66 4.16 2.55
CA SER A 18 -24.15 5.37 3.26
C SER A 18 -23.47 5.58 4.63
N GLY A 19 -22.32 4.96 4.84
CA GLY A 19 -21.53 5.08 6.06
C GLY A 19 -20.83 6.44 6.20
N ASP A 20 -20.27 6.69 7.38
CA ASP A 20 -19.45 7.87 7.68
C ASP A 20 -18.37 8.05 6.62
N LEU A 21 -18.28 9.26 6.08
CA LEU A 21 -17.31 9.60 5.06
C LEU A 21 -15.88 9.47 5.59
N PRO A 22 -14.92 8.94 4.80
CA PRO A 22 -13.51 9.02 5.12
C PRO A 22 -13.05 10.45 5.38
N SER A 23 -12.11 10.62 6.31
CA SER A 23 -11.65 11.93 6.80
C SER A 23 -11.10 12.85 5.69
N SER A 24 -10.53 12.26 4.65
CA SER A 24 -9.99 12.94 3.47
C SER A 24 -11.03 13.30 2.41
N SER A 25 -12.26 12.80 2.50
CA SER A 25 -13.29 12.99 1.47
C SER A 25 -14.28 14.13 1.76
N VAL A 26 -14.12 14.81 2.89
CA VAL A 26 -15.01 15.89 3.31
C VAL A 26 -14.44 17.24 2.82
N PRO A 27 -15.15 17.98 1.95
CA PRO A 27 -14.69 19.29 1.50
C PRO A 27 -14.63 20.30 2.65
N GLU A 28 -13.72 21.29 2.57
CA GLU A 28 -13.52 22.32 3.60
C GLU A 28 -14.83 23.04 4.01
N GLY A 29 -15.70 23.33 3.05
CA GLY A 29 -16.97 24.03 3.29
C GLY A 29 -18.09 23.16 3.90
N GLN A 30 -17.88 21.86 4.01
CA GLN A 30 -18.85 20.90 4.59
C GLN A 30 -18.32 20.23 5.87
N GLY A 31 -17.05 20.43 6.21
CA GLY A 31 -16.51 19.98 7.49
C GLY A 31 -17.29 20.63 8.62
N GLU A 32 -18.12 19.85 9.32
CA GLU A 32 -18.81 20.33 10.51
C GLU A 32 -17.79 20.94 11.48
N ARG A 33 -18.20 22.01 12.19
CA ARG A 33 -17.47 22.47 13.36
C ARG A 33 -17.70 21.46 14.47
N ALA A 34 -17.02 20.33 14.41
CA ALA A 34 -16.97 19.36 15.49
C ALA A 34 -16.17 20.00 16.64
N TYR A 35 -16.85 20.80 17.45
CA TYR A 35 -16.23 21.47 18.60
C TYR A 35 -15.81 20.40 19.63
N GLY A 36 -14.54 19.99 19.57
CA GLY A 36 -13.81 19.33 20.65
C GLY A 36 -13.63 17.82 20.56
N LEU A 37 -14.53 17.07 19.91
CA LEU A 37 -14.43 15.61 19.80
C LEU A 37 -13.77 15.20 18.48
N LEU A 38 -12.60 14.58 18.56
CA LEU A 38 -11.89 14.01 17.42
C LEU A 38 -12.32 12.56 17.20
N THR A 39 -12.80 12.25 16.01
CA THR A 39 -13.27 10.92 15.59
C THR A 39 -12.56 10.46 14.31
N PRO A 40 -12.62 9.16 13.93
CA PRO A 40 -12.07 8.69 12.67
C PRO A 40 -12.66 9.38 11.42
N SER A 41 -13.86 9.93 11.52
CA SER A 41 -14.56 10.65 10.45
C SER A 41 -14.38 12.17 10.50
N THR A 42 -13.61 12.69 11.46
CA THR A 42 -13.31 14.14 11.52
C THR A 42 -12.59 14.58 10.26
N ALA A 43 -13.16 15.54 9.54
CA ALA A 43 -12.59 16.09 8.31
C ALA A 43 -11.16 16.64 8.56
N ILE A 44 -10.21 16.24 7.71
CA ILE A 44 -8.80 16.68 7.83
C ILE A 44 -8.69 18.21 7.79
N THR A 45 -9.45 18.86 6.91
CA THR A 45 -9.47 20.32 6.78
C THR A 45 -9.94 21.02 8.07
N SER A 46 -11.00 20.52 8.70
CA SER A 46 -11.45 21.02 10.02
C SER A 46 -10.40 20.78 11.10
N LEU A 47 -9.80 19.59 11.12
CA LEU A 47 -8.75 19.24 12.08
C LEU A 47 -7.53 20.18 11.97
N ILE A 48 -7.06 20.45 10.75
CA ILE A 48 -5.93 21.35 10.49
C ILE A 48 -6.23 22.75 11.04
N ARG A 49 -7.39 23.31 10.70
CA ARG A 49 -7.81 24.64 11.15
C ARG A 49 -7.99 24.70 12.67
N ASP A 50 -8.73 23.77 13.25
CA ASP A 50 -9.16 23.82 14.64
C ASP A 50 -7.99 23.55 15.61
N ARG A 51 -6.91 22.92 15.14
CA ARG A 51 -5.69 22.62 15.92
C ARG A 51 -4.47 23.44 15.52
N ASP A 52 -4.60 24.43 14.63
CA ASP A 52 -3.49 25.22 14.06
C ASP A 52 -2.33 24.32 13.60
N ILE A 53 -2.66 23.27 12.86
CA ILE A 53 -1.69 22.37 12.24
C ILE A 53 -1.16 23.04 10.98
N ARG A 54 0.15 22.96 10.74
CA ARG A 54 0.81 23.63 9.63
C ARG A 54 1.66 22.67 8.83
N SER A 55 1.70 22.88 7.52
CA SER A 55 2.61 22.16 6.64
C SER A 55 4.08 22.46 7.01
N PRO A 56 4.98 21.46 6.97
CA PRO A 56 6.39 21.68 7.20
C PRO A 56 7.02 22.72 6.26
N ASP A 57 8.00 23.47 6.75
CA ASP A 57 8.79 24.39 5.93
C ASP A 57 10.00 23.65 5.35
N LEU A 58 9.93 23.32 4.05
CA LEU A 58 10.98 22.57 3.34
C LEU A 58 12.31 23.34 3.26
N SER A 59 12.30 24.67 3.42
CA SER A 59 13.54 25.47 3.43
C SER A 59 14.33 25.34 4.73
N LYS A 60 13.69 24.84 5.79
CA LYS A 60 14.30 24.67 7.12
C LYS A 60 14.79 23.24 7.34
N PRO A 61 15.83 23.04 8.16
CA PRO A 61 16.30 21.72 8.52
C PRO A 61 15.25 20.96 9.33
N GLY A 62 15.34 19.63 9.28
CA GLY A 62 14.54 18.74 10.11
C GLY A 62 13.05 18.73 9.76
N MET A 63 12.74 18.62 8.47
CA MET A 63 11.37 18.61 7.96
C MET A 63 10.53 17.48 8.56
N LEU A 64 11.06 16.26 8.69
CA LEU A 64 10.32 15.18 9.35
C LEU A 64 10.09 15.45 10.85
N GLN A 65 10.98 16.18 11.54
CA GLN A 65 10.73 16.61 12.91
C GLN A 65 9.65 17.68 12.99
N GLN A 66 9.58 18.59 12.00
CA GLN A 66 8.47 19.53 11.88
C GLN A 66 7.16 18.76 11.69
N LEU A 67 7.10 17.84 10.72
CA LEU A 67 5.94 16.99 10.47
C LEU A 67 5.49 16.24 11.73
N GLN A 68 6.41 15.62 12.48
CA GLN A 68 6.08 14.92 13.72
C GLN A 68 5.35 15.82 14.74
N ARG A 69 5.83 17.05 14.92
CA ARG A 69 5.23 18.00 15.87
C ARG A 69 3.83 18.42 15.44
N GLU A 70 3.63 18.57 14.13
CA GLU A 70 2.35 18.97 13.55
C GLU A 70 1.33 17.83 13.62
N LEU A 71 1.76 16.58 13.36
CA LEU A 71 0.93 15.39 13.58
C LEU A 71 0.54 15.20 15.06
N ALA A 72 1.44 15.48 16.00
CA ALA A 72 1.14 15.36 17.42
C ALA A 72 -0.02 16.26 17.89
N LYS A 73 -0.31 17.36 17.17
CA LYS A 73 -1.46 18.23 17.49
C LYS A 73 -2.82 17.54 17.23
N SER A 74 -2.86 16.53 16.36
CA SER A 74 -4.05 15.68 16.15
C SER A 74 -4.20 14.57 17.19
N ASP A 75 -3.22 14.39 18.07
CA ASP A 75 -3.16 13.33 19.09
C ASP A 75 -2.77 13.96 20.45
N PRO A 76 -3.69 14.73 21.07
CA PRO A 76 -3.37 15.54 22.25
C PRO A 76 -2.95 14.72 23.48
N THR A 77 -3.33 13.45 23.55
CA THR A 77 -2.93 12.53 24.62
C THR A 77 -1.61 11.79 24.32
N GLY A 78 -1.11 11.87 23.08
CA GLY A 78 0.04 11.10 22.62
C GLY A 78 -0.24 9.59 22.52
N ALA A 79 -1.52 9.18 22.47
CA ALA A 79 -1.91 7.78 22.49
C ALA A 79 -1.48 7.02 21.22
N TYR A 80 -1.22 7.74 20.14
CA TYR A 80 -0.88 7.19 18.83
C TYR A 80 0.58 7.46 18.41
N ALA A 81 1.31 8.27 19.19
CA ALA A 81 2.75 8.45 19.04
C ALA A 81 3.48 7.10 19.14
N GLY A 82 4.35 6.81 18.18
CA GLY A 82 5.03 5.52 18.12
C GLY A 82 4.21 4.39 17.49
N ILE A 83 2.92 4.62 17.19
CA ILE A 83 2.00 3.64 16.57
C ILE A 83 1.61 4.09 15.17
N THR A 84 0.91 5.21 15.02
CA THR A 84 0.45 5.72 13.72
C THR A 84 1.34 6.82 13.16
N TYR A 85 2.21 7.40 13.99
CA TYR A 85 3.28 8.29 13.55
C TYR A 85 4.51 8.13 14.44
N ASP A 86 5.67 7.88 13.84
CA ASP A 86 6.91 7.69 14.58
C ASP A 86 8.14 8.09 13.75
N LEU A 87 8.85 9.11 14.21
CA LEU A 87 10.08 9.56 13.57
C LEU A 87 11.28 8.82 14.14
N THR A 88 11.93 8.06 13.28
CA THR A 88 13.11 7.27 13.65
C THR A 88 14.35 7.76 12.91
N ARG A 89 15.50 7.57 13.57
CA ARG A 89 16.83 7.86 13.05
C ARG A 89 17.68 6.59 13.12
N GLY A 90 18.82 6.56 12.43
CA GLY A 90 19.69 5.39 12.46
C GLY A 90 19.27 4.30 11.48
N ASN A 91 18.31 4.57 10.60
CA ASN A 91 17.81 3.59 9.64
C ASN A 91 18.76 3.43 8.46
N THR A 92 18.71 2.27 7.83
CA THR A 92 19.51 1.91 6.67
C THR A 92 18.62 1.43 5.53
N LEU A 93 18.82 2.01 4.35
CA LEU A 93 18.32 1.52 3.08
C LEU A 93 19.49 0.84 2.35
N LEU A 94 19.43 -0.47 2.16
CA LEU A 94 20.46 -1.25 1.43
C LEU A 94 20.45 -0.91 -0.07
N ALA A 95 21.45 -1.33 -0.84
CA ALA A 95 21.52 -0.99 -2.27
C ALA A 95 20.28 -1.39 -3.09
N ASP A 96 19.63 -2.48 -2.71
CA ASP A 96 18.44 -3.07 -3.34
C ASP A 96 17.16 -2.83 -2.51
N TRP A 97 17.15 -1.76 -1.70
CA TRP A 97 16.02 -1.40 -0.83
C TRP A 97 14.71 -1.21 -1.59
N LEU A 98 14.77 -0.76 -2.84
CA LEU A 98 13.62 -0.48 -3.69
C LEU A 98 13.15 -1.75 -4.39
N VAL A 99 11.97 -2.23 -4.01
CA VAL A 99 11.40 -3.50 -4.48
C VAL A 99 10.26 -3.20 -5.45
N GLN A 100 10.54 -3.34 -6.75
CA GLN A 100 9.57 -3.11 -7.82
C GLN A 100 9.19 -4.45 -8.47
N THR A 101 7.91 -4.66 -8.77
CA THR A 101 7.48 -5.79 -9.62
C THR A 101 6.49 -5.33 -10.69
N PRO A 102 6.61 -5.81 -11.94
CA PRO A 102 7.85 -6.26 -12.55
C PRO A 102 8.85 -5.09 -12.69
N ASN A 103 10.11 -5.28 -12.30
CA ASN A 103 11.17 -4.30 -12.59
C ASN A 103 11.75 -4.52 -14.00
N ARG A 104 10.97 -4.18 -15.03
CA ARG A 104 11.28 -4.45 -16.45
C ARG A 104 10.91 -3.29 -17.38
N TRP A 105 11.27 -2.09 -16.96
CA TRP A 105 11.02 -0.86 -17.72
C TRP A 105 11.53 -0.93 -19.17
N GLY A 106 10.71 -0.42 -20.10
CA GLY A 106 11.03 -0.33 -21.53
C GLY A 106 10.99 -1.64 -22.31
N ARG A 107 10.65 -2.76 -21.68
CA ARG A 107 10.41 -4.04 -22.35
C ARG A 107 9.02 -4.07 -22.97
N LYS A 108 8.87 -4.82 -24.07
CA LYS A 108 7.54 -5.13 -24.60
C LYS A 108 6.77 -6.02 -23.64
N ALA A 109 5.46 -5.96 -23.74
CA ALA A 109 4.55 -6.72 -22.90
C ALA A 109 4.69 -8.23 -23.08
N ASP A 110 4.98 -8.70 -24.31
CA ASP A 110 5.22 -10.10 -24.64
C ASP A 110 6.67 -10.57 -24.39
N ASP A 111 7.60 -9.66 -24.12
CA ASP A 111 9.02 -9.97 -23.83
C ASP A 111 9.24 -10.41 -22.37
N LEU A 112 8.25 -10.24 -21.48
CA LEU A 112 8.41 -10.61 -20.08
C LEU A 112 8.40 -12.12 -19.91
N THR A 113 9.52 -12.70 -19.47
CA THR A 113 9.56 -14.11 -19.09
C THR A 113 8.82 -14.35 -17.77
N TRP A 114 7.92 -15.32 -17.78
CA TRP A 114 7.19 -15.82 -16.63
C TRP A 114 7.01 -17.34 -16.77
N PHE A 115 6.54 -17.99 -15.70
CA PHE A 115 6.29 -19.43 -15.68
C PHE A 115 4.87 -19.68 -15.15
N THR A 116 4.15 -20.61 -15.76
CA THR A 116 2.79 -20.99 -15.31
C THR A 116 2.83 -21.73 -13.99
N MET A 117 1.77 -21.58 -13.20
CA MET A 117 1.50 -22.49 -12.08
C MET A 117 1.13 -23.88 -12.59
N GLY A 118 1.42 -24.93 -11.79
CA GLY A 118 0.99 -26.30 -12.08
C GLY A 118 1.74 -27.01 -13.22
N CYS A 119 2.94 -26.56 -13.60
CA CYS A 119 3.74 -27.25 -14.61
C CYS A 119 4.24 -28.64 -14.15
N LYS A 120 4.21 -29.61 -15.08
CA LYS A 120 4.44 -31.04 -14.80
C LYS A 120 5.88 -31.37 -14.36
N ASP A 121 6.86 -30.75 -15.01
CA ASP A 121 8.30 -31.04 -14.80
C ASP A 121 9.00 -29.91 -14.02
N CYS A 122 8.26 -29.29 -13.10
CA CYS A 122 8.74 -28.19 -12.28
C CYS A 122 8.98 -28.63 -10.84
N GLU A 123 9.74 -27.82 -10.10
CA GLU A 123 9.91 -28.00 -8.66
C GLU A 123 8.52 -28.00 -7.97
N PRO A 124 8.13 -29.12 -7.33
CA PRO A 124 6.84 -29.25 -6.67
C PRO A 124 6.83 -28.24 -5.52
N ASP A 125 5.75 -27.46 -5.43
CA ASP A 125 5.52 -26.30 -4.54
C ASP A 125 5.61 -24.94 -5.26
N VAL A 126 6.77 -24.59 -5.80
CA VAL A 126 6.95 -23.27 -6.45
C VAL A 126 6.49 -23.25 -7.91
N SER A 127 6.26 -24.40 -8.54
CA SER A 127 5.88 -24.50 -9.96
C SER A 127 6.84 -23.71 -10.86
N LEU A 128 8.15 -23.87 -10.62
CA LEU A 128 9.22 -23.28 -11.42
C LEU A 128 10.12 -24.37 -12.01
N PRO A 129 10.56 -24.26 -13.28
CA PRO A 129 11.48 -25.22 -13.86
C PRO A 129 12.80 -25.26 -13.11
N ALA A 130 13.34 -26.46 -12.90
CA ALA A 130 14.71 -26.60 -12.40
C ALA A 130 15.72 -26.11 -13.45
N CYS A 131 16.88 -25.64 -13.00
CA CYS A 131 17.92 -25.13 -13.90
C CYS A 131 19.33 -25.36 -13.35
N THR A 132 20.30 -25.33 -14.26
CA THR A 132 21.73 -25.29 -13.94
C THR A 132 22.32 -23.91 -14.23
N SER A 133 21.85 -23.25 -15.29
CA SER A 133 22.27 -21.93 -15.77
C SER A 133 21.12 -21.12 -16.37
N ASP A 134 21.33 -19.82 -16.61
CA ASP A 134 20.33 -18.94 -17.24
C ASP A 134 19.87 -19.41 -18.62
N ALA A 135 20.71 -20.19 -19.33
CA ALA A 135 20.37 -20.76 -20.63
C ALA A 135 19.15 -21.71 -20.57
N ASP A 136 18.90 -22.32 -19.40
CA ASP A 136 17.76 -23.22 -19.19
C ASP A 136 16.44 -22.44 -19.04
N CYS A 137 16.49 -21.12 -18.82
CA CYS A 137 15.39 -20.32 -18.30
C CYS A 137 14.63 -19.48 -19.32
N ARG A 138 14.85 -19.68 -20.62
CA ARG A 138 14.06 -19.05 -21.70
C ARG A 138 13.85 -17.54 -21.52
N GLY A 139 14.91 -16.82 -21.12
CA GLY A 139 14.90 -15.38 -20.85
C GLY A 139 14.76 -14.99 -19.37
N GLY A 140 14.48 -15.96 -18.49
CA GLY A 140 14.52 -15.82 -17.04
C GLY A 140 15.93 -15.99 -16.48
N THR A 141 16.04 -16.05 -15.15
CA THR A 141 17.32 -16.18 -14.44
C THR A 141 17.34 -17.46 -13.61
N CYS A 142 18.39 -18.25 -13.73
CA CYS A 142 18.60 -19.43 -12.91
C CYS A 142 19.15 -19.04 -11.54
N ALA A 143 18.30 -19.13 -10.51
CA ALA A 143 18.65 -18.72 -9.17
C ALA A 143 18.43 -19.81 -8.14
N ALA A 144 19.25 -19.76 -7.10
CA ALA A 144 19.13 -20.64 -5.95
C ALA A 144 17.97 -20.18 -5.05
N ILE A 145 17.07 -21.09 -4.70
CA ILE A 145 16.02 -20.88 -3.70
C ILE A 145 16.25 -21.77 -2.47
N TRP A 146 15.36 -21.69 -1.48
CA TRP A 146 15.45 -22.49 -0.26
C TRP A 146 15.49 -24.01 -0.54
N PRO A 147 16.17 -24.80 0.33
CA PRO A 147 16.29 -26.24 0.14
C PRO A 147 14.93 -26.95 0.29
N LEU A 148 14.78 -28.11 -0.36
CA LEU A 148 13.58 -28.94 -0.24
C LEU A 148 13.40 -29.49 1.19
N THR A 149 14.50 -29.87 1.83
CA THR A 149 14.51 -30.38 3.21
C THR A 149 15.13 -29.36 4.16
N PRO A 150 14.38 -28.89 5.18
CA PRO A 150 14.90 -27.98 6.20
C PRO A 150 16.17 -28.52 6.87
N GLY A 151 17.20 -27.68 7.00
CA GLY A 151 18.45 -28.05 7.68
C GLY A 151 19.50 -28.77 6.84
N SER A 152 19.21 -29.11 5.59
CA SER A 152 20.21 -29.66 4.67
C SER A 152 21.27 -28.59 4.37
N ARG A 153 22.54 -28.85 4.73
CA ARG A 153 23.66 -27.90 4.59
C ARG A 153 24.16 -27.71 3.14
N GLY A 154 23.58 -28.39 2.14
CA GLY A 154 24.32 -28.70 0.91
C GLY A 154 23.74 -28.29 -0.45
N ALA A 155 22.43 -28.17 -0.65
CA ALA A 155 21.91 -27.90 -1.99
C ALA A 155 20.69 -26.99 -1.96
N ARG A 156 20.92 -25.68 -2.10
CA ARG A 156 19.85 -24.79 -2.58
C ARG A 156 19.46 -25.30 -3.97
N ARG A 157 18.20 -25.69 -4.13
CA ARG A 157 17.65 -26.04 -5.45
C ARG A 157 17.70 -24.80 -6.33
N LYS A 158 18.05 -24.98 -7.60
CA LYS A 158 18.09 -23.90 -8.58
C LYS A 158 16.88 -23.99 -9.48
N VAL A 159 16.18 -22.87 -9.63
CA VAL A 159 15.00 -22.76 -10.47
C VAL A 159 15.09 -21.54 -11.37
N CYS A 160 14.36 -21.58 -12.47
CA CYS A 160 14.19 -20.44 -13.34
C CYS A 160 13.21 -19.44 -12.73
N LEU A 161 13.70 -18.24 -12.44
CA LEU A 161 12.91 -17.11 -11.98
C LEU A 161 12.44 -16.29 -13.18
N GLY A 162 11.14 -16.00 -13.23
CA GLY A 162 10.54 -15.04 -14.15
C GLY A 162 10.78 -13.59 -13.72
N HIS A 163 10.02 -12.66 -14.29
CA HIS A 163 10.21 -11.21 -14.10
C HIS A 163 10.14 -10.76 -12.62
N SER A 164 9.37 -11.45 -11.78
CA SER A 164 9.12 -11.06 -10.38
C SER A 164 9.39 -12.16 -9.34
N ASP A 165 9.83 -13.36 -9.74
CA ASP A 165 9.99 -14.50 -8.82
C ASP A 165 11.12 -14.30 -7.78
N ALA A 166 11.94 -13.26 -7.92
CA ALA A 166 12.87 -12.85 -6.87
C ALA A 166 12.17 -12.33 -5.61
N LEU A 167 10.91 -11.88 -5.70
CA LEU A 167 10.15 -11.36 -4.56
C LEU A 167 9.83 -12.46 -3.51
N PRO A 168 9.27 -13.63 -3.87
CA PRO A 168 9.15 -14.77 -2.95
C PRO A 168 10.47 -15.17 -2.28
N VAL A 169 11.59 -15.14 -3.02
CA VAL A 169 12.93 -15.45 -2.47
C VAL A 169 13.34 -14.43 -1.41
N ARG A 170 13.14 -13.13 -1.69
CA ARG A 170 13.38 -12.06 -0.72
C ARG A 170 12.54 -12.24 0.55
N ILE A 171 11.26 -12.57 0.39
CA ILE A 171 10.33 -12.80 1.51
C ILE A 171 10.77 -14.00 2.35
N HIS A 172 11.11 -15.11 1.70
CA HIS A 172 11.66 -16.29 2.39
C HIS A 172 12.88 -15.90 3.23
N ASP A 173 13.87 -15.25 2.61
CA ASP A 173 15.14 -14.93 3.27
C ASP A 173 14.96 -13.96 4.44
N LEU A 174 14.03 -13.00 4.32
CA LEU A 174 13.65 -12.10 5.40
C LEU A 174 13.07 -12.90 6.59
N VAL A 175 12.01 -13.68 6.37
CA VAL A 175 11.34 -14.45 7.43
C VAL A 175 12.29 -15.48 8.06
N ALA A 176 13.06 -16.20 7.25
CA ALA A 176 13.98 -17.22 7.72
C ALA A 176 15.16 -16.65 8.55
N SER A 177 15.40 -15.34 8.47
CA SER A 177 16.41 -14.63 9.27
C SER A 177 15.98 -14.40 10.73
N ALA A 178 14.70 -14.64 11.06
CA ALA A 178 14.13 -14.34 12.37
C ALA A 178 14.83 -15.09 13.51
N ARG A 179 14.97 -14.40 14.63
CA ARG A 179 15.54 -14.90 15.88
C ARG A 179 14.52 -14.97 17.00
N GLN A 180 13.49 -14.13 16.97
CA GLN A 180 12.51 -13.97 18.03
C GLN A 180 11.10 -13.77 17.48
N THR A 181 10.91 -12.86 16.52
CA THR A 181 9.56 -12.46 16.11
C THR A 181 9.43 -12.24 14.61
N VAL A 182 8.26 -12.54 14.07
CA VAL A 182 7.84 -12.23 12.71
C VAL A 182 6.40 -11.73 12.73
N ASP A 183 6.15 -10.56 12.15
CA ASP A 183 4.80 -10.08 11.81
C ASP A 183 4.63 -10.06 10.30
N ILE A 184 3.55 -10.64 9.81
CA ILE A 184 3.12 -10.59 8.41
C ILE A 184 1.71 -10.01 8.39
N VAL A 185 1.54 -8.85 7.77
CA VAL A 185 0.23 -8.21 7.59
C VAL A 185 -0.07 -8.14 6.10
N GLN A 186 -1.24 -8.65 5.70
CA GLN A 186 -1.68 -8.77 4.31
C GLN A 186 -3.19 -8.55 4.18
N LEU A 187 -3.65 -8.36 2.94
CA LEU A 187 -5.07 -8.33 2.59
C LEU A 187 -5.51 -9.67 2.02
N GLN A 188 -6.77 -10.06 2.24
CA GLN A 188 -7.35 -11.20 1.53
C GLN A 188 -7.43 -10.95 0.00
N PRO A 189 -7.38 -11.98 -0.87
CA PRO A 189 -7.17 -13.39 -0.56
C PRO A 189 -5.88 -13.64 0.20
N VAL A 190 -5.82 -14.72 0.98
CA VAL A 190 -4.60 -15.07 1.72
C VAL A 190 -3.42 -15.21 0.75
N PRO A 191 -2.16 -15.09 1.22
CA PRO A 191 -1.02 -15.46 0.40
C PRO A 191 -1.26 -16.82 -0.27
N ASP A 192 -0.81 -17.01 -1.50
CA ASP A 192 -1.00 -18.27 -2.23
C ASP A 192 0.28 -18.71 -2.98
N GLY A 193 0.19 -19.86 -3.66
CA GLY A 193 1.17 -20.34 -4.64
C GLY A 193 2.63 -20.18 -4.20
N ARG A 194 3.41 -19.43 -4.99
CA ARG A 194 4.85 -19.22 -4.75
C ARG A 194 5.13 -18.44 -3.47
N PHE A 195 4.21 -17.57 -3.04
CA PHE A 195 4.37 -16.81 -1.81
C PHE A 195 4.15 -17.69 -0.57
N VAL A 196 3.14 -18.56 -0.55
CA VAL A 196 2.97 -19.51 0.57
C VAL A 196 4.08 -20.54 0.57
N ALA A 197 4.55 -20.99 -0.59
CA ALA A 197 5.73 -21.85 -0.68
C ALA A 197 6.94 -21.23 0.03
N ALA A 198 7.19 -19.93 -0.21
CA ALA A 198 8.26 -19.17 0.45
C ALA A 198 8.06 -19.07 1.96
N LEU A 199 6.86 -18.70 2.42
CA LEU A 199 6.55 -18.56 3.85
C LEU A 199 6.62 -19.91 4.57
N ARG A 200 6.00 -20.97 4.03
CA ARG A 200 6.05 -22.32 4.58
C ARG A 200 7.49 -22.81 4.72
N ALA A 201 8.33 -22.60 3.71
CA ALA A 201 9.72 -23.02 3.76
C ALA A 201 10.54 -22.22 4.79
N ALA A 202 10.31 -20.92 4.90
CA ALA A 202 10.97 -20.09 5.90
C ALA A 202 10.60 -20.53 7.32
N ILE A 203 9.31 -20.79 7.58
CA ILE A 203 8.80 -21.31 8.85
C ILE A 203 9.41 -22.68 9.17
N ALA A 204 9.48 -23.58 8.20
CA ALA A 204 10.13 -24.89 8.37
C ALA A 204 11.64 -24.76 8.68
N GLN A 205 12.34 -23.81 8.05
CA GLN A 205 13.73 -23.51 8.37
C GLN A 205 13.90 -22.96 9.80
N LEU A 206 12.99 -22.10 10.26
CA LEU A 206 12.98 -21.60 11.64
C LEU A 206 12.72 -22.74 12.64
N ALA A 207 11.76 -23.62 12.36
CA ALA A 207 11.50 -24.81 13.18
C ALA A 207 12.74 -25.71 13.31
N HIS A 208 13.46 -25.96 12.21
CA HIS A 208 14.71 -26.74 12.23
C HIS A 208 15.81 -26.07 13.05
N SER A 209 15.87 -24.73 13.04
CA SER A 209 16.89 -23.98 13.77
C SER A 209 16.81 -24.11 15.30
N ARG A 210 15.67 -24.61 15.83
CA ARG A 210 15.35 -24.71 17.26
C ARG A 210 15.37 -23.36 18.01
N ARG A 211 15.39 -22.24 17.28
CA ARG A 211 15.16 -20.92 17.86
C ARG A 211 13.71 -20.83 18.32
N ALA A 212 13.48 -20.18 19.45
CA ALA A 212 12.13 -19.82 19.87
C ALA A 212 11.71 -18.58 19.06
N VAL A 213 10.79 -18.77 18.12
CA VAL A 213 10.33 -17.69 17.23
C VAL A 213 8.81 -17.66 17.23
N GLU A 214 8.24 -16.50 17.53
CA GLU A 214 6.80 -16.26 17.44
C GLU A 214 6.46 -15.57 16.12
N ILE A 215 5.56 -16.17 15.36
CA ILE A 215 5.15 -15.71 14.04
C ILE A 215 3.67 -15.36 14.09
N ARG A 216 3.33 -14.15 13.65
CA ARG A 216 1.98 -13.63 13.57
C ARG A 216 1.64 -13.31 12.12
N VAL A 217 0.52 -13.80 11.63
CA VAL A 217 -0.02 -13.50 10.29
C VAL A 217 -1.40 -12.88 10.46
N LEU A 218 -1.56 -11.62 10.08
CA LEU A 218 -2.81 -10.88 10.15
C LEU A 218 -3.32 -10.60 8.74
N ILE A 219 -4.53 -11.06 8.45
CA ILE A 219 -5.20 -10.85 7.17
C ILE A 219 -6.39 -9.92 7.37
N GLY A 220 -6.44 -8.80 6.66
CA GLY A 220 -7.70 -8.06 6.55
C GLY A 220 -8.66 -8.78 5.61
N GLN A 221 -9.88 -9.02 6.08
CA GLN A 221 -10.92 -9.67 5.29
C GLN A 221 -12.04 -8.70 4.94
N PHE A 222 -12.51 -8.69 3.70
CA PHE A 222 -13.61 -7.84 3.23
C PHE A 222 -14.85 -8.69 2.89
N PRO A 223 -16.08 -8.15 3.09
CA PRO A 223 -17.31 -8.88 2.80
C PRO A 223 -17.48 -9.18 1.29
N PRO A 224 -18.30 -10.17 0.91
CA PRO A 224 -19.18 -11.00 1.75
C PRO A 224 -18.50 -12.25 2.32
N GLN A 225 -17.31 -12.61 1.83
CA GLN A 225 -16.59 -13.81 2.24
C GLN A 225 -15.69 -13.53 3.45
N GLY A 226 -15.21 -14.60 4.07
CA GLY A 226 -14.18 -14.53 5.09
C GLY A 226 -13.00 -15.41 4.71
N VAL A 227 -11.89 -15.21 5.39
CA VAL A 227 -10.68 -16.02 5.25
C VAL A 227 -10.81 -17.26 6.11
N ASP A 228 -10.45 -18.41 5.54
CA ASP A 228 -10.23 -19.63 6.32
C ASP A 228 -8.83 -19.58 6.97
N ALA A 229 -8.76 -18.99 8.16
CA ALA A 229 -7.52 -18.86 8.91
C ALA A 229 -6.92 -20.23 9.29
N ALA A 230 -7.76 -21.25 9.52
CA ALA A 230 -7.32 -22.60 9.84
C ALA A 230 -6.64 -23.28 8.65
N ALA A 231 -7.20 -23.14 7.44
CA ALA A 231 -6.58 -23.63 6.22
C ALA A 231 -5.23 -22.95 5.96
N LEU A 232 -5.15 -21.63 6.11
CA LEU A 232 -3.89 -20.91 5.96
C LEU A 232 -2.85 -21.35 7.00
N LEU A 233 -3.22 -21.45 8.28
CA LEU A 233 -2.31 -21.93 9.33
C LEU A 233 -1.79 -23.33 9.00
N LYS A 234 -2.69 -24.25 8.64
CA LYS A 234 -2.33 -25.62 8.26
C LYS A 234 -1.33 -25.64 7.12
N GLU A 235 -1.51 -24.78 6.12
CA GLU A 235 -0.61 -24.68 4.99
C GLU A 235 0.77 -24.12 5.38
N LEU A 236 0.81 -23.07 6.20
CA LEU A 236 2.06 -22.43 6.65
C LEU A 236 2.91 -23.37 7.51
N VAL A 237 2.30 -24.18 8.38
CA VAL A 237 3.01 -25.07 9.32
C VAL A 237 3.24 -26.48 8.81
N ALA A 238 2.80 -26.81 7.59
CA ALA A 238 2.88 -28.16 7.03
C ALA A 238 4.31 -28.73 7.02
N GLY A 239 5.32 -27.89 6.78
CA GLY A 239 6.74 -28.28 6.79
C GLY A 239 7.40 -28.23 8.18
N ALA A 240 6.71 -27.73 9.20
CA ALA A 240 7.25 -27.53 10.54
C ALA A 240 6.71 -28.51 11.59
N LYS A 241 5.49 -29.03 11.40
CA LYS A 241 4.75 -29.81 12.41
C LYS A 241 5.49 -31.08 12.90
N ASP A 242 6.25 -31.73 12.02
CA ASP A 242 6.93 -33.00 12.31
C ASP A 242 8.40 -32.81 12.76
N ILE A 243 8.86 -31.56 12.88
CA ILE A 243 10.25 -31.25 13.26
C ILE A 243 10.41 -31.35 14.78
N ARG A 244 11.10 -32.42 15.22
CA ARG A 244 11.41 -32.66 16.64
C ARG A 244 12.24 -31.52 17.24
N GLY A 245 11.81 -31.04 18.41
CA GLY A 245 12.49 -29.97 19.14
C GLY A 245 12.26 -28.57 18.54
N SER A 246 11.29 -28.43 17.63
CA SER A 246 10.80 -27.13 17.18
C SER A 246 10.33 -26.29 18.37
N ARG A 247 10.58 -24.98 18.31
CA ARG A 247 10.21 -23.99 19.32
C ARG A 247 9.46 -22.80 18.72
N ILE A 248 8.94 -22.95 17.50
CA ILE A 248 8.18 -21.89 16.84
C ILE A 248 6.73 -21.90 17.28
N SER A 249 6.10 -20.74 17.36
CA SER A 249 4.64 -20.60 17.43
C SER A 249 4.16 -19.79 16.23
N VAL A 250 3.01 -20.17 15.66
CA VAL A 250 2.42 -19.47 14.51
C VAL A 250 0.97 -19.16 14.80
N SER A 251 0.60 -17.88 14.78
CA SER A 251 -0.77 -17.41 14.95
C SER A 251 -1.26 -16.78 13.66
N VAL A 252 -2.43 -17.19 13.18
CA VAL A 252 -3.10 -16.61 12.00
C VAL A 252 -4.41 -16.00 12.46
N ALA A 253 -4.60 -14.71 12.17
CA ALA A 253 -5.84 -14.01 12.39
C ALA A 253 -6.37 -13.43 11.08
N ALA A 254 -7.69 -13.44 10.92
CA ALA A 254 -8.37 -12.65 9.90
C ALA A 254 -9.37 -11.71 10.55
N MET A 255 -9.40 -10.44 10.15
CA MET A 255 -10.18 -9.41 10.85
C MET A 255 -10.91 -8.40 9.96
N ARG A 256 -12.06 -7.95 10.48
CA ARG A 256 -12.71 -6.68 10.16
C ARG A 256 -12.84 -5.89 11.44
N SER A 257 -12.40 -4.64 11.43
CA SER A 257 -12.56 -3.76 12.60
C SER A 257 -13.96 -3.16 12.64
N CYS A 258 -14.52 -2.89 11.46
CA CYS A 258 -15.87 -2.36 11.35
C CYS A 258 -16.63 -2.94 10.15
N THR A 259 -17.87 -3.30 10.42
CA THR A 259 -18.91 -3.53 9.42
C THR A 259 -20.16 -2.77 9.83
N ALA A 260 -20.88 -2.19 8.87
CA ALA A 260 -22.12 -1.43 9.09
C ALA A 260 -23.17 -2.14 9.94
N PHE A 261 -23.16 -3.49 9.95
CA PHE A 261 -24.13 -4.30 10.68
C PHE A 261 -23.66 -4.80 12.06
N GLU A 262 -22.40 -4.57 12.44
CA GLU A 262 -21.86 -5.07 13.71
C GLU A 262 -21.52 -3.96 14.70
N THR A 263 -20.70 -2.96 14.33
CA THR A 263 -20.09 -2.09 15.34
C THR A 263 -19.88 -0.63 14.98
N CYS A 264 -19.94 -0.23 13.70
CA CYS A 264 -19.84 1.18 13.34
C CYS A 264 -20.43 1.45 11.96
N ASN A 265 -20.73 2.70 11.63
CA ASN A 265 -21.30 3.11 10.35
C ASN A 265 -20.23 3.21 9.24
N SER A 266 -19.41 2.17 9.04
CA SER A 266 -18.31 2.17 8.06
C SER A 266 -17.95 0.74 7.65
N PHE A 267 -16.98 0.60 6.74
CA PHE A 267 -16.38 -0.67 6.33
C PHE A 267 -14.87 -0.57 6.48
N SER A 268 -14.31 -1.39 7.37
CA SER A 268 -12.90 -1.29 7.73
C SER A 268 -12.30 -2.64 8.09
N TRP A 269 -11.13 -2.89 7.51
CA TRP A 269 -10.28 -4.06 7.69
C TRP A 269 -8.83 -3.69 7.41
N SER A 270 -7.91 -4.60 7.77
CA SER A 270 -6.49 -4.36 7.55
C SER A 270 -6.17 -4.37 6.06
N HIS A 271 -5.56 -3.32 5.57
CA HIS A 271 -5.07 -3.23 4.21
C HIS A 271 -3.54 -2.99 4.19
N GLY A 272 -2.90 -3.05 5.36
CA GLY A 272 -1.45 -3.10 5.50
C GLY A 272 -0.84 -4.27 4.74
N LYS A 273 0.33 -4.02 4.14
CA LYS A 273 1.11 -5.04 3.41
C LYS A 273 2.56 -4.92 3.81
N TYR A 274 2.91 -5.64 4.85
CA TYR A 274 4.26 -5.59 5.37
C TYR A 274 4.68 -6.85 6.11
N ILE A 275 5.98 -7.07 6.15
CA ILE A 275 6.63 -8.16 6.88
C ILE A 275 7.69 -7.53 7.77
N VAL A 276 7.62 -7.75 9.07
CA VAL A 276 8.62 -7.28 10.04
C VAL A 276 9.25 -8.46 10.73
N VAL A 277 10.58 -8.41 10.91
CA VAL A 277 11.35 -9.45 11.59
C VAL A 277 12.16 -8.81 12.72
N ASP A 278 12.04 -9.37 13.92
CA ASP A 278 12.82 -9.03 15.12
C ASP A 278 12.90 -7.52 15.43
N ASP A 279 11.87 -6.73 15.09
CA ASP A 279 11.84 -5.26 15.18
C ASP A 279 13.02 -4.55 14.50
N ARG A 280 13.74 -5.24 13.60
CA ARG A 280 15.02 -4.79 13.04
C ARG A 280 14.98 -4.56 11.54
N GLU A 281 14.11 -5.26 10.84
CA GLU A 281 14.03 -5.23 9.39
C GLU A 281 12.58 -5.40 8.94
N ALA A 282 12.15 -4.55 8.02
CA ALA A 282 10.79 -4.54 7.51
C ALA A 282 10.76 -4.42 5.98
N LEU A 283 9.90 -5.19 5.33
CA LEU A 283 9.47 -5.01 3.94
C LEU A 283 8.06 -4.40 3.98
N VAL A 284 7.86 -3.22 3.39
CA VAL A 284 6.60 -2.46 3.47
C VAL A 284 6.25 -1.91 2.08
N GLY A 285 4.98 -2.01 1.65
CA GLY A 285 4.55 -1.38 0.40
C GLY A 285 3.15 -1.78 -0.06
N GLY A 286 2.97 -1.85 -1.38
CA GLY A 286 1.68 -2.14 -2.02
C GLY A 286 1.43 -3.61 -2.36
N HIS A 287 2.49 -4.44 -2.34
CA HIS A 287 2.42 -5.83 -2.81
C HIS A 287 1.55 -6.71 -1.91
N ASN A 288 0.44 -7.21 -2.48
CA ASN A 288 -0.21 -8.39 -1.96
C ASN A 288 0.59 -9.65 -2.35
N LEU A 289 0.44 -10.72 -1.57
CA LEU A 289 1.13 -11.99 -1.83
C LEU A 289 0.31 -12.92 -2.74
N TRP A 290 -0.11 -12.42 -3.91
CA TRP A 290 -0.98 -13.14 -4.87
C TRP A 290 -0.20 -13.57 -6.12
N THR A 291 0.01 -14.87 -6.28
CA THR A 291 0.90 -15.44 -7.30
C THR A 291 0.43 -15.11 -8.71
N GLU A 292 -0.85 -15.30 -9.00
CA GLU A 292 -1.39 -15.05 -10.35
C GLU A 292 -1.36 -13.57 -10.72
N ASP A 293 -1.49 -12.65 -9.75
CA ASP A 293 -1.48 -11.22 -10.04
C ASP A 293 -0.08 -10.66 -10.23
N TYR A 294 0.94 -11.21 -9.55
CA TYR A 294 2.28 -10.59 -9.51
C TYR A 294 3.39 -11.41 -10.20
N LEU A 295 3.21 -12.71 -10.40
CA LEU A 295 4.31 -13.64 -10.77
C LEU A 295 4.07 -14.44 -12.07
N THR A 296 2.87 -14.39 -12.64
CA THR A 296 2.52 -15.06 -13.91
C THR A 296 2.38 -14.05 -15.05
N ASP A 297 1.63 -14.36 -16.12
CA ASP A 297 1.46 -13.43 -17.25
C ASP A 297 0.73 -12.14 -16.83
N ASN A 298 0.88 -11.08 -17.60
CA ASN A 298 0.19 -9.80 -17.36
C ASN A 298 0.33 -9.24 -15.92
N PRO A 299 1.55 -9.26 -15.34
CA PRO A 299 1.72 -8.95 -13.93
C PRO A 299 1.29 -7.52 -13.59
N VAL A 300 0.69 -7.38 -12.42
CA VAL A 300 0.38 -6.09 -11.80
C VAL A 300 1.70 -5.39 -11.48
N HIS A 301 1.76 -4.09 -11.78
CA HIS A 301 2.90 -3.27 -11.41
C HIS A 301 2.74 -2.69 -10.00
N ASP A 302 3.74 -2.84 -9.13
CA ASP A 302 3.67 -2.41 -7.74
C ASP A 302 5.05 -2.13 -7.12
N LEU A 303 5.04 -1.54 -5.92
CA LEU A 303 6.17 -0.95 -5.24
C LEU A 303 6.18 -1.28 -3.74
N SER A 304 7.33 -1.72 -3.24
CA SER A 304 7.65 -1.86 -1.82
C SER A 304 9.06 -1.35 -1.53
N MET A 305 9.38 -1.19 -0.25
CA MET A 305 10.72 -0.90 0.23
C MET A 305 11.11 -1.81 1.39
N GLN A 306 12.40 -2.11 1.47
CA GLN A 306 13.00 -2.82 2.59
C GLN A 306 13.89 -1.88 3.42
N VAL A 307 13.64 -1.87 4.73
CA VAL A 307 14.30 -0.98 5.70
C VAL A 307 14.92 -1.80 6.82
N ARG A 308 16.12 -1.41 7.26
CA ARG A 308 16.72 -1.88 8.51
C ARG A 308 16.84 -0.76 9.53
N GLY A 309 16.65 -1.08 10.80
CA GLY A 309 16.81 -0.15 11.92
C GLY A 309 15.50 0.18 12.63
N PRO A 310 15.48 1.22 13.47
CA PRO A 310 14.37 1.49 14.40
C PRO A 310 12.99 1.67 13.74
N ALA A 311 12.92 2.08 12.47
CA ALA A 311 11.66 2.18 11.72
C ALA A 311 10.92 0.84 11.60
N ALA A 312 11.64 -0.29 11.60
CA ALA A 312 11.03 -1.62 11.58
C ALA A 312 10.21 -1.87 12.86
N ALA A 313 10.72 -1.46 14.03
CA ALA A 313 9.99 -1.56 15.30
C ALA A 313 8.67 -0.77 15.28
N SER A 314 8.59 0.33 14.53
CA SER A 314 7.36 1.10 14.37
C SER A 314 6.27 0.30 13.64
N ALA A 315 6.65 -0.50 12.64
CA ALA A 315 5.73 -1.40 11.94
C ALA A 315 5.21 -2.54 12.85
N SER A 316 6.07 -3.10 13.72
CA SER A 316 5.65 -4.07 14.74
C SER A 316 4.67 -3.47 15.73
N ARG A 317 4.91 -2.24 16.23
CA ARG A 317 3.98 -1.57 17.16
C ARG A 317 2.63 -1.25 16.52
N PHE A 318 2.62 -0.93 15.23
CA PHE A 318 1.37 -0.81 14.47
C PHE A 318 0.65 -2.17 14.36
N ALA A 319 1.38 -3.26 14.09
CA ALA A 319 0.83 -4.62 14.13
C ALA A 319 0.27 -4.99 15.52
N ASP A 320 0.99 -4.68 16.61
CA ASP A 320 0.55 -4.91 17.98
C ASP A 320 -0.77 -4.21 18.30
N ARG A 321 -1.01 -3.02 17.73
CA ARG A 321 -2.29 -2.33 17.90
C ARG A 321 -3.43 -3.11 17.26
N MET A 322 -3.23 -3.66 16.06
CA MET A 322 -4.23 -4.50 15.39
C MET A 322 -4.40 -5.86 16.08
N TRP A 323 -3.33 -6.49 16.55
CA TRP A 323 -3.39 -7.75 17.28
C TRP A 323 -4.12 -7.61 18.63
N ARG A 324 -3.90 -6.50 19.34
CA ARG A 324 -4.67 -6.20 20.55
C ARG A 324 -6.16 -6.12 20.24
N PHE A 325 -6.53 -5.42 19.17
CA PHE A 325 -7.93 -5.36 18.72
C PHE A 325 -8.49 -6.76 18.42
N VAL A 326 -7.77 -7.60 17.66
CA VAL A 326 -8.17 -9.00 17.41
C VAL A 326 -8.41 -9.74 18.72
N CYS A 327 -7.47 -9.65 19.65
CA CYS A 327 -7.55 -10.38 20.91
C CYS A 327 -8.67 -9.94 21.83
N ASP A 328 -8.92 -8.64 21.91
CA ASP A 328 -10.00 -8.09 22.72
C ASP A 328 -11.39 -8.43 22.16
N ASN A 329 -11.48 -8.76 20.85
CA ASN A 329 -12.76 -8.89 20.14
C ASN A 329 -13.06 -10.28 19.57
N VAL A 330 -12.10 -11.22 19.52
CA VAL A 330 -12.29 -12.54 18.87
C VAL A 330 -13.46 -13.34 19.45
N ALA A 331 -13.76 -13.19 20.74
CA ALA A 331 -14.89 -13.88 21.37
C ALA A 331 -16.26 -13.23 21.05
N GLN A 332 -16.28 -12.00 20.56
CA GLN A 332 -17.49 -11.18 20.40
C GLN A 332 -17.82 -10.85 18.94
N LYS A 333 -16.84 -10.88 18.03
CA LYS A 333 -17.00 -10.53 16.62
C LYS A 333 -16.83 -11.73 15.71
N ALA A 334 -17.90 -12.14 15.04
CA ALA A 334 -17.87 -13.18 14.01
C ALA A 334 -17.01 -12.80 12.79
N SER A 335 -16.79 -11.50 12.59
CA SER A 335 -15.91 -10.95 11.56
C SER A 335 -14.43 -10.98 11.94
N ILE A 336 -14.07 -11.65 13.05
CA ILE A 336 -12.70 -11.95 13.48
C ILE A 336 -12.55 -13.47 13.65
N SER A 337 -11.46 -14.02 13.12
CA SER A 337 -11.04 -15.40 13.39
C SER A 337 -9.58 -15.41 13.85
N LEU A 338 -9.24 -16.36 14.72
CA LEU A 338 -7.90 -16.57 15.25
C LEU A 338 -7.66 -18.07 15.41
N VAL A 339 -6.54 -18.55 14.89
CA VAL A 339 -6.03 -19.90 15.14
C VAL A 339 -4.53 -19.83 15.40
N SER A 340 -4.03 -20.74 16.24
CA SER A 340 -2.62 -20.78 16.63
C SER A 340 -2.09 -22.21 16.61
N TYR A 341 -0.83 -22.35 16.22
CA TYR A 341 -0.03 -23.57 16.34
C TYR A 341 1.10 -23.34 17.35
N ALA A 342 1.28 -24.28 18.28
CA ALA A 342 2.49 -24.41 19.08
C ALA A 342 3.04 -25.85 19.03
N PRO A 343 4.35 -26.06 19.29
CA PRO A 343 4.97 -27.37 19.18
C PRO A 343 4.39 -28.35 20.21
N GLY A 344 4.05 -29.55 19.76
CA GLY A 344 3.50 -30.60 20.61
C GLY A 344 1.97 -30.56 20.75
N GLU A 345 1.29 -29.55 20.22
CA GLU A 345 -0.17 -29.51 20.14
C GLU A 345 -0.63 -30.30 18.89
N SER A 346 -1.61 -31.21 19.06
CA SER A 346 -2.16 -32.03 17.97
C SER A 346 -3.23 -31.30 17.15
N GLU A 347 -3.89 -30.31 17.74
CA GLU A 347 -4.95 -29.50 17.13
C GLU A 347 -4.63 -28.01 17.26
N PRO A 348 -5.04 -27.16 16.31
CA PRO A 348 -4.89 -25.71 16.43
C PRO A 348 -5.62 -25.14 17.64
N GLY A 349 -4.94 -24.31 18.42
CA GLY A 349 -5.52 -23.53 19.52
C GLY A 349 -6.07 -22.17 19.06
N GLN A 350 -6.54 -21.38 20.03
CA GLN A 350 -6.95 -19.97 19.84
C GLN A 350 -6.12 -19.05 20.74
N ARG A 351 -4.82 -19.31 20.87
CA ARG A 351 -3.96 -18.53 21.76
C ARG A 351 -3.78 -17.13 21.18
N CYS A 352 -4.22 -16.14 21.94
CA CYS A 352 -3.90 -14.76 21.67
C CYS A 352 -2.41 -14.50 21.89
N SER A 353 -1.74 -14.04 20.83
CA SER A 353 -0.37 -13.56 20.91
C SER A 353 -0.42 -12.13 21.47
N PRO A 354 0.13 -11.89 22.69
CA PRO A 354 0.20 -10.54 23.23
C PRO A 354 1.06 -9.64 22.32
N ALA A 355 1.06 -8.34 22.61
CA ALA A 355 2.03 -7.44 22.00
C ALA A 355 3.43 -8.02 22.23
N PHE A 356 4.28 -8.01 21.19
CA PHE A 356 5.63 -8.49 21.35
C PHE A 356 6.30 -7.63 22.43
N ALA A 357 6.97 -8.29 23.39
CA ALA A 357 7.72 -7.58 24.41
C ALA A 357 8.68 -6.65 23.67
N ALA A 358 8.58 -5.34 23.92
CA ALA A 358 9.38 -4.35 23.22
C ALA A 358 10.85 -4.75 23.37
N GLY A 359 11.41 -5.32 22.29
CA GLY A 359 12.83 -5.59 22.23
C GLY A 359 13.54 -4.25 22.41
N ARG A 360 14.74 -4.26 22.99
CA ARG A 360 15.58 -3.06 22.91
C ARG A 360 15.81 -2.80 21.43
N ALA A 361 15.10 -1.81 20.88
CA ALA A 361 15.18 -1.48 19.46
C ALA A 361 16.67 -1.40 19.09
N PRO A 362 17.11 -2.14 18.06
CA PRO A 362 18.52 -2.15 17.71
C PRO A 362 18.99 -0.71 17.54
N ALA A 363 20.11 -0.34 18.18
CA ALA A 363 20.70 0.96 17.95
C ALA A 363 20.99 1.08 16.45
N GLY A 364 20.28 1.98 15.79
CA GLY A 364 20.44 2.20 14.36
C GLY A 364 21.85 2.71 14.07
N SER A 365 22.50 2.15 13.05
CA SER A 365 23.85 2.55 12.61
C SER A 365 23.84 3.30 11.28
N GLY A 366 22.68 3.43 10.64
CA GLY A 366 22.53 4.12 9.36
C GLY A 366 22.30 5.63 9.48
N GLY A 367 22.26 6.32 8.34
CA GLY A 367 22.09 7.77 8.28
C GLY A 367 20.65 8.25 8.02
N SER A 368 19.74 7.36 7.61
CA SER A 368 18.44 7.77 7.07
C SER A 368 17.41 8.07 8.16
N GLN A 369 16.65 9.15 7.95
CA GLN A 369 15.50 9.51 8.77
C GLN A 369 14.21 9.08 8.09
N LEU A 370 13.38 8.32 8.80
CA LEU A 370 12.11 7.81 8.30
C LEU A 370 11.02 8.14 9.30
N MET A 371 9.90 8.64 8.79
CA MET A 371 8.64 8.72 9.54
C MET A 371 7.83 7.47 9.20
N ALA A 372 7.69 6.55 10.15
CA ALA A 372 6.65 5.54 10.08
C ALA A 372 5.30 6.24 10.20
N ILE A 373 4.39 5.95 9.28
CA ILE A 373 3.09 6.58 9.25
C ILE A 373 2.01 5.55 8.95
N GLY A 374 0.91 5.63 9.66
CA GLY A 374 -0.21 4.70 9.50
C GLY A 374 -1.54 5.35 9.83
N ARG A 375 -2.59 4.57 9.62
CA ARG A 375 -3.96 4.94 9.98
C ARG A 375 -4.71 3.72 10.47
N LEU A 376 -5.52 3.88 11.52
CA LEU A 376 -6.27 2.78 12.12
C LEU A 376 -7.67 2.58 11.50
N GLY A 377 -8.05 3.37 10.50
CA GLY A 377 -9.33 3.23 9.83
C GLY A 377 -10.49 3.44 10.82
N SER A 378 -11.56 2.65 10.70
CA SER A 378 -12.72 2.71 11.58
C SER A 378 -12.83 1.47 12.47
N GLY A 379 -13.35 1.64 13.70
CA GLY A 379 -13.73 0.53 14.60
C GLY A 379 -12.63 -0.02 15.51
N ILE A 380 -11.36 0.35 15.32
CA ILE A 380 -10.28 0.03 16.28
C ILE A 380 -10.24 1.04 17.43
N THR A 381 -10.61 2.28 17.17
CA THR A 381 -10.67 3.37 18.14
C THR A 381 -11.74 4.37 17.73
N GLU A 382 -12.24 5.12 18.70
CA GLU A 382 -13.17 6.24 18.51
C GLU A 382 -12.46 7.59 18.33
N ASP A 383 -11.14 7.66 18.56
CA ASP A 383 -10.37 8.89 18.33
C ASP A 383 -9.93 9.03 16.86
N PHE A 384 -9.50 10.23 16.47
CA PHE A 384 -8.76 10.42 15.23
C PHE A 384 -7.39 9.70 15.29
N ALA A 385 -7.25 8.64 14.51
CA ALA A 385 -6.03 7.86 14.37
C ALA A 385 -5.67 7.59 12.91
N ASN A 386 -5.94 8.57 12.03
CA ASN A 386 -5.72 8.49 10.58
C ASN A 386 -4.55 9.38 10.10
N GLN A 387 -3.44 9.37 10.84
CA GLN A 387 -2.31 10.28 10.64
C GLN A 387 -1.63 10.13 9.26
N SER A 388 -1.74 8.98 8.58
CA SER A 388 -1.25 8.81 7.20
C SER A 388 -1.86 9.77 6.20
N GLU A 389 -3.18 10.00 6.27
CA GLU A 389 -3.86 10.94 5.38
C GLU A 389 -3.47 12.39 5.71
N LEU A 390 -3.47 12.75 6.99
CA LEU A 390 -3.03 14.07 7.45
C LEU A 390 -1.57 14.36 7.04
N ALA A 391 -0.67 13.39 7.22
CA ALA A 391 0.74 13.55 6.87
C ALA A 391 0.94 13.80 5.36
N ARG A 392 0.20 13.07 4.51
CA ARG A 392 0.23 13.29 3.06
C ARG A 392 -0.18 14.72 2.72
N ASP A 393 -1.29 15.18 3.27
CA ASP A 393 -1.85 16.49 2.94
C ASP A 393 -0.91 17.62 3.42
N LEU A 394 -0.36 17.52 4.63
CA LEU A 394 0.67 18.44 5.12
C LEU A 394 1.94 18.45 4.27
N MET A 395 2.34 17.29 3.73
CA MET A 395 3.49 17.22 2.83
C MET A 395 3.19 17.81 1.45
N PHE A 396 1.96 17.69 0.95
CA PHE A 396 1.54 18.36 -0.29
C PHE A 396 1.48 19.87 -0.12
N GLY A 397 0.94 20.38 0.99
CA GLY A 397 0.96 21.82 1.28
C GLY A 397 2.36 22.40 1.56
N ALA A 398 3.33 21.52 1.84
CA ALA A 398 4.74 21.89 1.94
C ALA A 398 5.41 22.02 0.57
N ALA A 399 4.81 21.49 -0.52
CA ALA A 399 5.39 21.48 -1.85
C ALA A 399 5.58 22.90 -2.40
N ARG A 400 6.68 23.12 -3.13
CA ARG A 400 6.97 24.39 -3.78
C ARG A 400 7.28 24.25 -5.27
N LYS A 401 7.53 23.04 -5.76
CA LYS A 401 7.93 22.82 -7.16
C LYS A 401 7.16 21.69 -7.81
N SER A 402 7.06 20.55 -7.15
CA SER A 402 6.53 19.34 -7.78
C SER A 402 5.86 18.41 -6.79
N ILE A 403 4.72 17.86 -7.19
CA ILE A 403 4.11 16.66 -6.59
C ILE A 403 4.09 15.57 -7.65
N TYR A 404 4.60 14.40 -7.33
CA TYR A 404 4.50 13.19 -8.15
C TYR A 404 3.65 12.16 -7.44
N VAL A 405 2.72 11.54 -8.15
CA VAL A 405 1.80 10.52 -7.62
C VAL A 405 1.74 9.35 -8.58
N ALA A 406 1.94 8.14 -8.07
CA ALA A 406 1.62 6.90 -8.77
C ALA A 406 0.71 6.06 -7.87
N GLN A 407 -0.53 5.90 -8.30
CA GLN A 407 -1.61 5.27 -7.52
C GLN A 407 -2.39 4.28 -8.39
N GLN A 408 -3.15 3.37 -7.75
CA GLN A 408 -4.17 2.63 -8.48
C GLN A 408 -5.24 3.60 -9.01
N ASP A 409 -5.81 4.40 -8.11
CA ASP A 409 -6.85 5.37 -8.35
C ASP A 409 -6.74 6.56 -7.38
N LEU A 410 -7.37 7.68 -7.74
CA LEU A 410 -7.68 8.77 -6.79
C LEU A 410 -9.16 8.86 -6.45
N GLY A 411 -10.03 8.33 -7.32
CA GLY A 411 -11.47 8.29 -7.07
C GLY A 411 -11.91 6.96 -6.50
N PHE A 412 -12.96 6.98 -5.68
CA PHE A 412 -13.61 5.78 -5.18
C PHE A 412 -15.13 5.85 -5.42
N ARG A 413 -15.68 4.85 -6.10
CA ARG A 413 -17.13 4.74 -6.37
C ARG A 413 -17.73 3.41 -5.91
N LEU A 414 -16.93 2.36 -5.71
CA LEU A 414 -17.44 1.01 -5.49
C LEU A 414 -18.47 0.97 -4.35
N GLY A 415 -19.72 0.61 -4.68
CA GLY A 415 -20.82 0.56 -3.71
C GLY A 415 -21.57 1.87 -3.43
N ARG A 416 -21.16 2.98 -4.06
CA ARG A 416 -21.70 4.32 -3.86
C ARG A 416 -22.37 4.86 -5.12
N SER A 417 -23.36 5.73 -4.93
CA SER A 417 -23.97 6.52 -6.02
C SER A 417 -23.13 7.75 -6.38
N ASP A 418 -22.39 8.29 -5.42
CA ASP A 418 -21.43 9.38 -5.56
C ASP A 418 -19.99 8.85 -5.70
N THR A 419 -19.12 9.69 -6.27
CA THR A 419 -17.67 9.40 -6.36
C THR A 419 -16.95 10.22 -5.31
N LEU A 420 -16.21 9.57 -4.43
CA LEU A 420 -15.37 10.22 -3.43
C LEU A 420 -13.97 10.49 -3.98
N PHE A 421 -13.39 11.61 -3.58
CA PHE A 421 -12.01 12.00 -3.88
C PHE A 421 -11.29 12.43 -2.59
N PRO A 422 -9.95 12.39 -2.53
CA PRO A 422 -9.20 12.98 -1.41
C PRO A 422 -9.21 14.50 -1.56
N GLU A 423 -10.29 15.12 -1.10
CA GLU A 423 -10.61 16.54 -1.30
C GLU A 423 -9.48 17.45 -0.82
N SER A 424 -8.99 17.24 0.39
CA SER A 424 -7.86 18.00 0.95
C SER A 424 -6.58 17.85 0.13
N ALA A 425 -6.25 16.64 -0.33
CA ALA A 425 -5.06 16.44 -1.17
C ALA A 425 -5.20 17.12 -2.56
N LEU A 426 -6.39 17.09 -3.17
CA LEU A 426 -6.66 17.80 -4.43
C LEU A 426 -6.62 19.32 -4.24
N GLU A 427 -7.06 19.81 -3.09
CA GLU A 427 -6.95 21.21 -2.68
C GLU A 427 -5.48 21.65 -2.59
N GLU A 428 -4.61 20.88 -1.93
CA GLU A 428 -3.17 21.18 -1.83
C GLU A 428 -2.45 21.10 -3.20
N MET A 429 -2.86 20.16 -4.07
CA MET A 429 -2.38 20.11 -5.45
C MET A 429 -2.75 21.37 -6.24
N ALA A 430 -3.98 21.87 -6.06
CA ALA A 430 -4.42 23.12 -6.68
C ALA A 430 -3.58 24.31 -6.19
N ASP A 431 -3.26 24.36 -4.90
CA ASP A 431 -2.45 25.44 -4.31
C ASP A 431 -1.02 25.46 -4.84
N LEU A 432 -0.39 24.30 -4.99
CA LEU A 432 0.92 24.22 -5.64
C LEU A 432 0.91 24.85 -7.04
N MET A 433 -0.14 24.58 -7.83
CA MET A 433 -0.24 25.11 -9.20
C MET A 433 -0.58 26.61 -9.22
N MET A 434 -1.47 27.06 -8.33
CA MET A 434 -2.00 28.43 -8.31
C MET A 434 -1.06 29.43 -7.62
N GLU A 435 -0.38 29.02 -6.55
CA GLU A 435 0.38 29.94 -5.68
C GLU A 435 1.89 29.83 -5.84
N HIS A 436 2.37 28.72 -6.42
CA HIS A 436 3.81 28.42 -6.50
C HIS A 436 4.29 28.10 -7.91
N ASP A 437 3.42 28.19 -8.92
CA ASP A 437 3.74 27.83 -10.31
C ASP A 437 4.34 26.42 -10.45
N GLY A 438 4.00 25.52 -9.52
CA GLY A 438 4.50 24.16 -9.47
C GLY A 438 3.76 23.21 -10.42
N ASN A 439 4.30 22.00 -10.57
CA ASN A 439 3.72 20.95 -11.41
C ASN A 439 3.24 19.77 -10.57
N VAL A 440 2.07 19.24 -10.91
CA VAL A 440 1.54 18.02 -10.33
C VAL A 440 1.52 16.96 -11.42
N HIS A 441 2.16 15.83 -11.18
CA HIS A 441 2.12 14.68 -12.08
C HIS A 441 1.43 13.51 -11.40
N VAL A 442 0.42 12.96 -12.07
CA VAL A 442 -0.38 11.85 -11.56
C VAL A 442 -0.40 10.75 -12.62
N VAL A 443 0.03 9.56 -12.21
CA VAL A 443 -0.09 8.34 -13.00
C VAL A 443 -0.98 7.35 -12.30
N LEU A 444 -2.05 6.94 -12.97
CA LEU A 444 -3.06 6.01 -12.45
C LEU A 444 -3.02 4.68 -13.18
N SER A 445 -3.60 3.65 -12.58
CA SER A 445 -3.83 2.38 -13.27
C SER A 445 -4.65 2.59 -14.55
N ASN A 446 -4.54 1.67 -15.50
CA ASN A 446 -5.41 1.74 -16.67
C ASN A 446 -6.86 1.45 -16.28
N PRO A 447 -7.85 2.18 -16.84
CA PRO A 447 -9.26 1.90 -16.60
C PRO A 447 -9.62 0.44 -16.89
N GLY A 448 -10.43 -0.16 -16.00
CA GLY A 448 -10.89 -1.55 -16.13
C GLY A 448 -9.80 -2.61 -15.95
N SER A 449 -8.64 -2.26 -15.38
CA SER A 449 -7.59 -3.24 -15.07
C SER A 449 -8.05 -4.26 -14.04
N ILE A 450 -7.82 -5.54 -14.35
CA ILE A 450 -8.15 -6.69 -13.50
C ILE A 450 -6.94 -7.63 -13.53
N GLY A 451 -6.47 -8.07 -12.37
CA GLY A 451 -5.40 -9.07 -12.25
C GLY A 451 -5.88 -10.46 -12.65
N ASN A 452 -4.97 -11.38 -12.94
CA ASN A 452 -5.33 -12.74 -13.33
C ASN A 452 -6.09 -13.51 -12.23
N GLY A 453 -5.85 -13.19 -10.96
CA GLY A 453 -6.60 -13.68 -9.81
C GLY A 453 -8.02 -13.10 -9.71
N GLY A 454 -8.38 -12.14 -10.57
CA GLY A 454 -9.71 -11.54 -10.66
C GLY A 454 -9.91 -10.28 -9.82
N SER A 455 -8.87 -9.81 -9.11
CA SER A 455 -8.91 -8.59 -8.32
C SER A 455 -8.95 -7.34 -9.21
N PRO A 456 -9.83 -6.36 -8.94
CA PRO A 456 -9.84 -5.10 -9.69
C PRO A 456 -8.68 -4.20 -9.26
N TYR A 457 -8.02 -3.61 -10.26
CA TYR A 457 -6.98 -2.59 -10.12
C TYR A 457 -7.42 -1.26 -10.76
N SER A 458 -8.72 -1.03 -10.76
CA SER A 458 -9.43 0.16 -11.22
C SER A 458 -10.72 0.25 -10.41
N ASN A 459 -10.99 1.41 -9.83
CA ASN A 459 -12.25 1.72 -9.15
C ASN A 459 -13.36 2.15 -10.14
N ASP A 460 -13.09 2.04 -11.44
CA ASP A 460 -13.96 2.42 -12.55
C ASP A 460 -14.45 3.88 -12.45
N VAL A 461 -13.58 4.74 -11.93
CA VAL A 461 -13.74 6.20 -11.97
C VAL A 461 -13.05 6.70 -13.24
N PRO A 462 -13.80 7.21 -14.24
CA PRO A 462 -13.20 7.75 -15.45
C PRO A 462 -12.31 8.96 -15.13
N LEU A 463 -11.22 9.12 -15.88
CA LEU A 463 -10.31 10.27 -15.72
C LEU A 463 -11.03 11.61 -15.88
N GLU A 464 -12.08 11.64 -16.69
CA GLU A 464 -12.93 12.81 -16.90
C GLU A 464 -13.62 13.25 -15.61
N VAL A 465 -13.99 12.32 -14.73
CA VAL A 465 -14.65 12.62 -13.46
C VAL A 465 -13.66 13.24 -12.48
N LEU A 466 -12.44 12.71 -12.40
CA LEU A 466 -11.35 13.31 -11.62
C LEU A 466 -11.00 14.70 -12.15
N ALA A 467 -10.82 14.84 -13.46
CA ALA A 467 -10.49 16.10 -14.09
C ALA A 467 -11.61 17.14 -13.91
N LYS A 468 -12.89 16.72 -13.96
CA LYS A 468 -14.02 17.58 -13.63
C LYS A 468 -13.93 18.08 -12.19
N ARG A 469 -13.69 17.18 -11.23
CA ARG A 469 -13.59 17.55 -9.80
C ARG A 469 -12.47 18.55 -9.54
N LEU A 470 -11.27 18.32 -10.09
CA LEU A 470 -10.15 19.25 -9.95
C LEU A 470 -10.44 20.61 -10.60
N LYS A 471 -11.10 20.61 -11.76
CA LYS A 471 -11.54 21.85 -12.43
C LYS A 471 -12.51 22.66 -11.57
N GLU A 472 -13.45 21.99 -10.89
CA GLU A 472 -14.37 22.64 -9.94
C GLU A 472 -13.61 23.29 -8.78
N ILE A 473 -12.62 22.61 -8.20
CA ILE A 473 -11.80 23.14 -7.10
C ILE A 473 -11.06 24.41 -7.53
N VAL A 474 -10.33 24.36 -8.65
CA VAL A 474 -9.57 25.51 -9.17
C VAL A 474 -10.50 26.66 -9.54
N GLN A 475 -11.61 26.39 -10.22
CA GLN A 475 -12.56 27.44 -10.58
C GLN A 475 -13.15 28.12 -9.34
N LYS A 476 -13.54 27.34 -8.33
CA LYS A 476 -14.07 27.90 -7.08
C LYS A 476 -13.06 28.82 -6.39
N ARG A 477 -11.78 28.44 -6.35
CA ARG A 477 -10.71 29.27 -5.77
C ARG A 477 -10.51 30.58 -6.53
N LEU A 478 -10.49 30.54 -7.86
CA LEU A 478 -10.39 31.74 -8.69
C LEU A 478 -11.60 32.67 -8.53
N GLU A 479 -12.82 32.12 -8.48
CA GLU A 479 -14.04 32.90 -8.27
C GLU A 479 -14.10 33.53 -6.87
N ALA A 480 -13.56 32.85 -5.85
CA ALA A 480 -13.45 33.39 -4.49
C ALA A 480 -12.45 34.55 -4.40
N ALA A 481 -11.32 34.46 -5.12
CA ALA A 481 -10.30 35.51 -5.17
C ALA A 481 -10.73 36.74 -5.98
N ASP A 482 -11.38 36.54 -7.13
CA ASP A 482 -11.99 37.60 -7.95
C ASP A 482 -13.37 37.14 -8.48
N PRO A 483 -14.49 37.60 -7.90
CA PRO A 483 -15.83 37.26 -8.36
C PRO A 483 -16.16 37.67 -9.80
N LYS A 484 -15.38 38.57 -10.42
CA LYS A 484 -15.56 38.98 -11.83
C LYS A 484 -14.89 38.03 -12.81
N SER A 485 -13.96 37.18 -12.35
CA SER A 485 -13.26 36.17 -13.16
C SER A 485 -14.23 35.22 -13.87
N ARG A 486 -15.38 34.90 -13.25
CA ARG A 486 -16.47 34.09 -13.84
C ARG A 486 -16.99 34.59 -15.19
N TYR A 487 -16.88 35.88 -15.48
CA TYR A 487 -17.30 36.48 -16.76
C TYR A 487 -16.18 36.45 -17.81
N ALA A 488 -14.92 36.49 -17.38
CA ALA A 488 -13.75 36.32 -18.24
C ALA A 488 -13.60 34.85 -18.69
N ILE A 489 -13.84 33.90 -17.77
CA ILE A 489 -13.86 32.44 -18.03
C ILE A 489 -14.88 32.07 -19.13
N ARG A 490 -15.99 32.84 -19.25
CA ARG A 490 -17.05 32.60 -20.25
C ARG A 490 -16.85 33.27 -21.61
N ARG A 491 -15.88 34.19 -21.76
CA ARG A 491 -15.71 35.01 -22.97
C ARG A 491 -14.27 35.10 -23.51
N GLY A 492 -13.27 34.55 -22.82
CA GLY A 492 -11.86 34.48 -23.25
C GLY A 492 -11.28 33.05 -23.19
N PRO A 493 -10.00 32.83 -23.53
CA PRO A 493 -9.36 31.53 -23.33
C PRO A 493 -9.44 31.17 -21.84
N ASP A 494 -10.08 30.05 -21.53
CA ASP A 494 -10.40 29.65 -20.16
C ASP A 494 -9.12 29.52 -19.30
N PRO A 495 -8.86 30.45 -18.36
CA PRO A 495 -7.63 30.46 -17.57
C PRO A 495 -7.51 29.24 -16.66
N VAL A 496 -8.63 28.64 -16.24
CA VAL A 496 -8.64 27.37 -15.48
C VAL A 496 -8.07 26.25 -16.34
N ASN A 497 -8.55 26.13 -17.59
CA ASN A 497 -8.04 25.12 -18.50
C ASN A 497 -6.58 25.37 -18.86
N ALA A 498 -6.16 26.62 -19.05
CA ALA A 498 -4.76 26.93 -19.34
C ALA A 498 -3.83 26.50 -18.20
N LEU A 499 -4.20 26.80 -16.95
CA LEU A 499 -3.46 26.37 -15.77
C LEU A 499 -3.41 24.84 -15.67
N LEU A 500 -4.56 24.18 -15.68
CA LEU A 500 -4.64 22.72 -15.52
C LEU A 500 -3.95 21.97 -16.67
N CYS A 501 -4.08 22.45 -17.89
CA CYS A 501 -3.42 21.82 -19.04
C CYS A 501 -1.90 21.98 -19.07
N SER A 502 -1.35 22.98 -18.39
CA SER A 502 0.12 23.17 -18.31
C SER A 502 0.72 22.56 -17.05
N ARG A 503 0.00 22.59 -15.93
CA ARG A 503 0.54 22.25 -14.61
C ARG A 503 0.06 20.93 -14.02
N PHE A 504 -1.07 20.39 -14.49
CA PHE A 504 -1.56 19.09 -14.04
C PHE A 504 -1.33 18.05 -15.14
N HIS A 505 -0.38 17.15 -14.91
CA HIS A 505 0.08 16.14 -15.86
C HIS A 505 -0.54 14.79 -15.49
N LEU A 506 -1.65 14.42 -16.13
CA LEU A 506 -2.40 13.19 -15.83
C LEU A 506 -2.18 12.15 -16.92
N ALA A 507 -1.77 10.93 -16.54
CA ALA A 507 -1.61 9.83 -17.48
C ALA A 507 -2.07 8.48 -16.90
N PRO A 508 -2.59 7.57 -17.73
CA PRO A 508 -2.67 6.16 -17.36
C PRO A 508 -1.27 5.52 -17.43
N PHE A 509 -1.09 4.45 -16.65
CA PHE A 509 0.19 3.79 -16.49
C PHE A 509 0.66 3.05 -17.74
N ARG A 510 1.95 3.17 -18.04
CA ARG A 510 2.70 2.36 -19.01
C ARG A 510 4.07 2.04 -18.43
N PHE A 511 4.57 0.82 -18.65
CA PHE A 511 5.94 0.44 -18.29
C PHE A 511 6.88 0.28 -19.49
N GLY A 512 6.34 0.20 -20.70
CA GLY A 512 7.07 -0.08 -21.94
C GLY A 512 6.35 0.45 -23.17
N PRO A 513 6.76 0.08 -24.39
CA PRO A 513 6.23 0.64 -25.64
C PRO A 513 4.79 0.23 -25.96
N ASP A 514 4.27 -0.85 -25.36
CA ASP A 514 2.93 -1.35 -25.64
C ASP A 514 1.87 -0.72 -24.73
N ASP A 515 0.64 -0.61 -25.24
CA ASP A 515 -0.50 -0.01 -24.53
C ASP A 515 -1.33 -1.03 -23.75
N SER A 516 -1.06 -2.31 -23.95
CA SER A 516 -1.77 -3.42 -23.31
C SER A 516 -0.86 -4.65 -23.24
N TRP A 517 -1.21 -5.58 -22.38
CA TRP A 517 -0.70 -6.93 -22.45
C TRP A 517 -1.22 -7.68 -23.70
N PRO A 518 -0.59 -8.82 -24.09
CA PRO A 518 -1.13 -9.68 -25.14
C PRO A 518 -2.60 -10.03 -24.92
N GLY A 519 -3.37 -10.07 -26.01
CA GLY A 519 -4.83 -10.29 -25.94
C GLY A 519 -5.64 -9.05 -25.53
N GLY A 520 -5.01 -7.87 -25.43
CA GLY A 520 -5.69 -6.60 -25.17
C GLY A 520 -6.06 -6.35 -23.70
N LYS A 521 -5.50 -7.13 -22.76
CA LYS A 521 -5.68 -6.89 -21.33
C LYS A 521 -4.96 -5.60 -20.93
N THR A 522 -5.61 -4.76 -20.13
CA THR A 522 -5.05 -3.49 -19.65
C THR A 522 -3.92 -3.72 -18.64
N ILE A 523 -2.99 -2.77 -18.55
CA ILE A 523 -1.84 -2.85 -17.65
C ILE A 523 -2.22 -2.23 -16.29
N ALA A 524 -2.22 -3.04 -15.23
CA ALA A 524 -2.52 -2.59 -13.88
C ALA A 524 -1.33 -1.87 -13.22
N ASN A 525 -1.60 -0.76 -12.53
CA ASN A 525 -0.69 -0.16 -11.55
C ASN A 525 -1.34 -0.24 -10.16
N HIS A 526 -0.57 -0.67 -9.17
CA HIS A 526 -1.01 -0.83 -7.79
C HIS A 526 -0.05 -0.20 -6.77
N GLY A 527 0.98 0.52 -7.23
CA GLY A 527 1.83 1.32 -6.34
C GLY A 527 1.00 2.32 -5.53
N LYS A 528 1.43 2.58 -4.29
CA LYS A 528 0.93 3.69 -3.45
C LYS A 528 2.08 4.63 -3.15
N PHE A 529 2.41 5.42 -4.16
CA PHE A 529 3.59 6.29 -4.14
C PHE A 529 3.17 7.75 -4.28
N TRP A 530 3.83 8.59 -3.50
CA TRP A 530 3.89 10.02 -3.77
C TRP A 530 5.27 10.59 -3.41
N MET A 531 5.65 11.68 -4.05
CA MET A 531 6.89 12.41 -3.78
C MET A 531 6.67 13.92 -3.93
N VAL A 532 7.36 14.68 -3.09
CA VAL A 532 7.34 16.15 -3.09
C VAL A 532 8.76 16.68 -3.33
N ASP A 533 8.85 17.65 -4.25
CA ASP A 533 10.03 18.46 -4.56
C ASP A 533 11.34 17.67 -4.75
N ASP A 534 11.28 16.52 -5.42
CA ASP A 534 12.43 15.63 -5.68
C ASP A 534 13.22 15.25 -4.41
N ARG A 535 12.57 15.29 -3.23
CA ARG A 535 13.26 15.23 -1.94
C ARG A 535 12.70 14.19 -1.00
N VAL A 536 11.38 14.20 -0.82
CA VAL A 536 10.69 13.41 0.19
C VAL A 536 9.61 12.60 -0.47
N PHE A 537 9.52 11.34 -0.10
CA PHE A 537 8.57 10.43 -0.74
C PHE A 537 7.98 9.44 0.26
N TYR A 538 6.85 8.86 -0.13
CA TYR A 538 6.17 7.81 0.58
C TYR A 538 6.12 6.52 -0.23
N ILE A 539 6.35 5.40 0.46
CA ILE A 539 5.96 4.07 0.00
C ILE A 539 5.23 3.39 1.14
N GLY A 540 4.11 2.76 0.82
CA GLY A 540 3.37 1.97 1.77
C GLY A 540 2.15 1.34 1.12
N SER A 541 1.14 1.13 1.95
CA SER A 541 -0.11 0.46 1.57
C SER A 541 -1.27 1.43 1.36
N ASP A 542 -1.13 2.69 1.83
CA ASP A 542 -2.20 3.68 1.86
C ASP A 542 -2.52 4.25 0.49
N ASN A 543 -3.66 3.82 -0.05
CA ASN A 543 -4.19 4.40 -1.28
C ASN A 543 -4.67 5.83 -1.04
N MET A 544 -4.56 6.67 -2.08
CA MET A 544 -5.09 8.04 -2.00
C MET A 544 -6.59 8.13 -2.21
N TYR A 545 -7.22 7.14 -2.85
CA TYR A 545 -8.67 7.15 -2.97
C TYR A 545 -9.32 6.95 -1.58
N PRO A 546 -10.43 7.64 -1.25
CA PRO A 546 -10.92 7.65 0.13
C PRO A 546 -11.60 6.34 0.53
N VAL A 547 -10.98 5.61 1.45
CA VAL A 547 -11.53 4.42 2.13
C VAL A 547 -11.00 4.37 3.56
N ASN A 548 -11.75 3.84 4.52
CA ASN A 548 -11.38 3.82 5.94
C ASN A 548 -10.70 2.49 6.36
N LEU A 549 -9.52 2.16 5.84
CA LEU A 549 -8.81 0.90 6.11
C LEU A 549 -7.64 1.10 7.07
N GLN A 550 -7.13 0.02 7.69
CA GLN A 550 -5.85 0.13 8.40
C GLN A 550 -4.70 0.05 7.39
N GLU A 551 -3.88 1.09 7.30
CA GLU A 551 -2.77 1.20 6.34
C GLU A 551 -1.49 1.65 7.03
N PHE A 552 -0.35 1.32 6.44
CA PHE A 552 0.97 1.65 6.96
C PHE A 552 1.99 1.90 5.84
N GLY A 553 2.96 2.79 6.08
CA GLY A 553 4.06 3.09 5.19
C GLY A 553 5.16 3.93 5.84
N TYR A 554 6.12 4.37 5.02
CA TYR A 554 7.19 5.25 5.44
C TYR A 554 7.25 6.50 4.58
N ILE A 555 7.41 7.66 5.21
CA ILE A 555 7.86 8.90 4.56
C ILE A 555 9.38 9.01 4.79
N VAL A 556 10.12 9.20 3.70
CA VAL A 556 11.60 9.16 3.68
C VAL A 556 12.15 10.54 3.29
N ASP A 557 12.97 11.14 4.15
CA ASP A 557 13.79 12.33 3.84
C ASP A 557 15.26 11.91 3.80
N ASP A 558 15.66 11.34 2.66
CA ASP A 558 17.04 10.92 2.38
C ASP A 558 17.34 11.20 0.91
N ARG A 559 18.31 12.08 0.66
CA ARG A 559 18.59 12.57 -0.70
C ARG A 559 18.99 11.45 -1.65
N LYS A 560 19.82 10.51 -1.20
CA LYS A 560 20.28 9.39 -2.03
C LYS A 560 19.13 8.43 -2.35
N ALA A 561 18.26 8.19 -1.37
CA ALA A 561 17.06 7.39 -1.58
C ALA A 561 16.09 8.07 -2.55
N ALA A 562 15.90 9.39 -2.42
CA ALA A 562 15.07 10.18 -3.33
C ALA A 562 15.61 10.16 -4.76
N ASP A 563 16.92 10.34 -4.94
CA ASP A 563 17.56 10.22 -6.26
C ASP A 563 17.38 8.79 -6.82
N THR A 564 17.54 7.75 -5.99
CA THR A 564 17.30 6.36 -6.41
C THR A 564 15.85 6.15 -6.87
N MET A 565 14.88 6.69 -6.14
CA MET A 565 13.46 6.63 -6.48
C MET A 565 13.16 7.35 -7.80
N LEU A 566 13.73 8.53 -8.00
CA LEU A 566 13.56 9.29 -9.22
C LEU A 566 14.12 8.55 -10.43
N GLU A 567 15.38 8.09 -10.36
CA GLU A 567 16.04 7.42 -11.48
C GLU A 567 15.48 6.03 -11.77
N SER A 568 15.16 5.25 -10.73
CA SER A 568 14.87 3.82 -10.88
C SER A 568 13.38 3.51 -11.00
N TYR A 569 12.50 4.44 -10.63
CA TYR A 569 11.05 4.24 -10.64
C TYR A 569 10.34 5.38 -11.38
N TRP A 570 10.42 6.62 -10.87
CA TRP A 570 9.57 7.70 -11.38
C TRP A 570 9.90 8.10 -12.83
N LYS A 571 11.18 8.31 -13.16
CA LYS A 571 11.59 8.72 -14.51
C LYS A 571 11.22 7.67 -15.57
N PRO A 572 11.51 6.36 -15.40
CA PRO A 572 11.02 5.33 -16.31
C PRO A 572 9.49 5.31 -16.42
N LEU A 573 8.77 5.37 -15.29
CA LEU A 573 7.32 5.39 -15.26
C LEU A 573 6.75 6.55 -16.08
N TRP A 574 7.22 7.77 -15.85
CA TRP A 574 6.76 8.95 -16.59
C TRP A 574 7.18 8.91 -18.07
N GLN A 575 8.40 8.48 -18.37
CA GLN A 575 8.91 8.35 -19.74
C GLN A 575 7.95 7.52 -20.61
N TRP A 576 7.45 6.40 -20.08
CA TRP A 576 6.55 5.52 -20.82
C TRP A 576 5.10 5.96 -20.75
N SER A 577 4.64 6.49 -19.61
CA SER A 577 3.24 6.87 -19.40
C SER A 577 2.86 8.18 -20.10
N ARG A 578 3.79 9.14 -20.23
CA ARG A 578 3.51 10.48 -20.80
C ARG A 578 2.93 10.48 -22.21
N ARG A 579 3.20 9.43 -23.01
CA ARG A 579 2.63 9.32 -24.38
C ARG A 579 1.11 9.14 -24.38
N ALA A 580 0.56 8.63 -23.27
CA ALA A 580 -0.86 8.44 -23.06
C ALA A 580 -1.44 9.53 -22.14
N ALA A 581 -0.67 10.57 -21.82
CA ALA A 581 -1.13 11.65 -20.97
C ALA A 581 -2.35 12.36 -21.59
N VAL A 582 -3.33 12.65 -20.75
CA VAL A 582 -4.58 13.35 -21.11
C VAL A 582 -4.54 14.83 -20.69
N SER A 583 -3.52 15.25 -19.94
CA SER A 583 -3.23 16.65 -19.63
C SER A 583 -1.75 16.83 -19.30
N GLY A 584 -1.27 18.07 -19.30
CA GLY A 584 0.12 18.43 -19.07
C GLY A 584 0.81 19.01 -20.30
N ASP A 585 1.99 19.58 -20.09
CA ASP A 585 2.77 20.21 -21.15
C ASP A 585 3.05 19.26 -22.33
N GLY A 586 2.79 19.76 -23.54
CA GLY A 586 2.97 19.00 -24.77
C GLY A 586 1.81 18.07 -25.15
N VAL A 587 0.77 17.95 -24.33
CA VAL A 587 -0.43 17.18 -24.66
C VAL A 587 -1.33 17.97 -25.61
N GLY A 588 -1.46 17.49 -26.85
CA GLY A 588 -2.23 18.19 -27.90
C GLY A 588 -3.74 18.29 -27.63
N LYS A 589 -4.32 17.25 -27.02
CA LYS A 589 -5.73 17.19 -26.60
C LYS A 589 -5.83 17.09 -25.08
N CYS A 590 -5.87 18.24 -24.43
CA CYS A 590 -5.98 18.31 -22.98
C CYS A 590 -7.43 18.13 -22.51
N ILE A 591 -7.65 17.14 -21.64
CA ILE A 591 -8.95 16.71 -21.12
C ILE A 591 -9.79 17.84 -20.50
N PHE A 592 -9.15 18.82 -19.84
CA PHE A 592 -9.85 19.93 -19.20
C PHE A 592 -10.58 20.86 -20.18
N ARG A 593 -10.15 20.88 -21.45
CA ARG A 593 -10.80 21.67 -22.52
C ARG A 593 -12.10 21.02 -23.02
N ASP A 594 -12.21 19.71 -22.89
CA ASP A 594 -13.36 18.93 -23.38
C ASP A 594 -14.44 18.77 -22.28
N ILE A 595 -14.04 18.87 -21.02
CA ILE A 595 -14.94 18.77 -19.86
C ILE A 595 -15.71 20.08 -19.65
N ARG A 596 -17.04 19.97 -19.68
CA ARG A 596 -17.97 21.02 -19.27
C ARG A 596 -18.31 20.87 -17.79
N LEU A 597 -18.33 21.98 -17.07
CA LEU A 597 -18.77 22.05 -15.68
C LEU A 597 -20.29 21.96 -15.58
#